data_AF-A0A917RZ18-F1
#
_entry.id   AF-A0A917RZ18-F1
#
_cell.length_a   1.000
_cell.length_b   1.000
_cell.length_c   1.000
_cell.angle_alpha   90.00
_cell.angle_beta   90.00
_cell.angle_gamma   90.00
#
_symmetry.space_group_name_H-M   'P 1'
#
loop_
_entity.id
_entity.type
_entity.pdbx_description
1 polymer ?
#
loop_
_entity_poly.entity_id
_entity_poly.type
_entity_poly.pdbx_seq_one_letter_code
_entity_poly.pdbx_strand_id
1 'polypeptide(L)'
;MNSEFAVDIERLDNLVSRLSNLAGYLTEQLDLIDDKVATLDGAWETLAANAYRDAHRLWSTGAREFATGLADISDAAHTRYTTAAQVNKKMLEGG
;
A
#
# COMPACT_ATOMS: atom_id res chain seq x y z
N MET A 1 18.50 -28.18 5.25
CA MET A 1 18.48 -26.83 5.85
C MET A 1 17.29 -26.11 5.23
N ASN A 2 16.12 -26.19 5.87
CA ASN A 2 15.01 -25.31 5.49
C ASN A 2 15.45 -23.91 5.91
N SER A 3 15.78 -23.07 4.94
CA SER A 3 15.91 -21.63 5.19
C SER A 3 14.58 -21.20 5.78
N GLU A 4 14.57 -21.02 7.10
CA GLU A 4 13.44 -20.46 7.81
C GLU A 4 13.18 -19.12 7.13
N PHE A 5 12.12 -19.07 6.32
CA PHE A 5 11.60 -17.82 5.81
C PHE A 5 11.09 -17.09 7.04
N ALA A 6 11.99 -16.39 7.73
CA ALA A 6 11.62 -15.38 8.71
C ALA A 6 11.20 -14.18 7.88
N VAL A 7 9.90 -14.11 7.57
CA VAL A 7 9.34 -12.88 7.02
C VAL A 7 9.52 -11.83 8.10
N ASP A 8 10.28 -10.78 7.80
CA ASP A 8 10.40 -9.60 8.66
C ASP A 8 9.08 -8.82 8.57
N ILE A 9 8.14 -9.21 9.43
CA ILE A 9 6.78 -8.65 9.45
C ILE A 9 6.82 -7.16 9.79
N GLU A 10 7.74 -6.73 10.66
CA GLU A 10 7.90 -5.32 11.02
C GLU A 10 8.36 -4.49 9.82
N ARG A 11 9.31 -5.01 9.03
CA ARG A 11 9.72 -4.38 7.77
C ARG A 11 8.59 -4.37 6.73
N LEU A 12 7.75 -5.39 6.70
CA LEU A 12 6.59 -5.44 5.81
C LEU A 12 5.56 -4.38 6.18
N ASP A 13 5.20 -4.25 7.46
CA ASP A 13 4.30 -3.22 7.97
C ASP A 13 4.82 -1.79 7.73
N ASN A 14 6.14 -1.60 7.87
CA ASN A 14 6.79 -0.34 7.54
C ASN A 14 6.66 -0.01 6.04
N LEU A 15 6.83 -1.00 5.17
CA LEU A 15 6.69 -0.85 3.73
C LEU A 15 5.24 -0.50 3.36
N VAL A 16 4.25 -1.21 3.92
CA VAL A 16 2.81 -0.90 3.76
C VAL A 16 2.54 0.55 4.13
N SER A 17 2.96 0.96 5.32
CA SER A 17 2.72 2.32 5.84
C SER A 17 3.32 3.40 4.92
N ARG A 18 4.55 3.20 4.44
CA ARG A 18 5.22 4.14 3.54
C ARG A 18 4.53 4.26 2.19
N LEU A 19 4.06 3.14 1.63
CA LEU A 19 3.37 3.12 0.34
C LEU A 19 1.99 3.77 0.43
N SER A 20 1.23 3.48 1.50
CA SER A 20 -0.06 4.13 1.77
C SER A 20 0.10 5.65 1.89
N ASN A 21 1.10 6.11 2.63
CA ASN A 21 1.37 7.55 2.79
C ASN A 21 1.77 8.21 1.47
N LEU A 22 2.61 7.56 0.67
CA LEU A 22 3.00 8.07 -0.65
C LEU A 22 1.79 8.16 -1.59
N ALA A 23 0.91 7.15 -1.58
CA ALA A 23 -0.32 7.15 -2.37
C ALA A 23 -1.24 8.31 -1.98
N GLY A 24 -1.43 8.54 -0.68
CA GLY A 24 -2.20 9.67 -0.15
C GLY A 24 -1.60 11.02 -0.57
N TYR A 25 -0.29 11.21 -0.35
CA TYR A 25 0.42 12.44 -0.73
C TYR A 25 0.29 12.74 -2.23
N LEU A 26 0.46 11.72 -3.09
CA LEU A 26 0.30 11.89 -4.53
C LEU A 26 -1.12 12.32 -4.88
N THR A 27 -2.15 11.71 -4.28
CA THR A 27 -3.54 12.13 -4.49
C THR A 27 -3.75 13.61 -4.10
N GLU A 28 -3.29 14.02 -2.91
CA GLU A 28 -3.44 15.41 -2.45
C GLU A 28 -2.77 16.43 -3.38
N GLN A 29 -1.53 16.16 -3.82
CA GLN A 29 -0.83 17.07 -4.74
C GLN A 29 -1.55 17.19 -6.09
N LEU A 30 -2.29 16.17 -6.49
CA LEU A 30 -2.97 16.11 -7.78
C LEU A 30 -4.32 16.82 -7.73
N ASP A 31 -5.06 16.66 -6.63
CA ASP A 31 -6.25 17.47 -6.34
C ASP A 31 -5.89 18.97 -6.35
N LEU A 32 -4.74 19.35 -5.77
CA LEU A 32 -4.24 20.73 -5.82
C LEU A 32 -3.92 21.22 -7.23
N ILE A 33 -3.46 20.33 -8.12
CA ILE A 33 -3.21 20.68 -9.53
C ILE A 33 -4.55 20.85 -10.25
N ASP A 34 -5.50 19.92 -10.08
CA ASP A 34 -6.84 20.02 -10.68
C ASP A 34 -7.59 21.28 -10.22
N ASP A 35 -7.49 21.66 -8.94
CA ASP A 35 -8.06 22.90 -8.41
C ASP A 35 -7.45 24.13 -9.08
N LYS A 36 -6.11 24.21 -9.16
CA LYS A 36 -5.41 25.33 -9.83
C LYS A 36 -5.77 25.41 -11.30
N VAL A 37 -5.88 24.26 -11.93
CA VAL A 37 -6.25 24.12 -13.33
C VAL A 37 -7.67 24.60 -13.59
N ALA A 38 -8.61 24.29 -12.71
CA ALA A 38 -10.00 24.73 -12.84
C ALA A 38 -10.11 26.26 -12.83
N THR A 39 -9.10 26.97 -12.32
CA THR A 39 -9.00 28.43 -12.39
C THR A 39 -8.42 28.97 -13.71
N LEU A 40 -7.89 28.10 -14.58
CA LEU A 40 -7.30 28.47 -15.87
C LEU A 40 -8.30 28.20 -17.01
N ASP A 41 -8.95 29.25 -17.52
CA ASP A 41 -9.90 29.13 -18.65
C ASP A 41 -9.22 28.61 -19.94
N GLY A 42 -9.84 27.59 -20.55
CA GLY A 42 -9.66 27.18 -21.96
C GLY A 42 -8.36 26.50 -22.38
N ALA A 43 -7.24 26.70 -21.68
CA ALA A 43 -5.93 26.15 -22.07
C ALA A 43 -5.64 24.75 -21.50
N TRP A 44 -6.29 24.37 -20.39
CA TRP A 44 -6.05 23.08 -19.75
C TRP A 44 -6.95 21.95 -20.23
N GLU A 45 -8.06 22.19 -20.93
CA GLU A 45 -8.88 21.11 -21.54
C GLU A 45 -8.19 20.39 -22.73
N THR A 46 -6.87 20.49 -22.85
CA THR A 46 -6.09 19.89 -23.93
C THR A 46 -5.82 18.41 -23.67
N LEU A 47 -5.40 17.70 -24.73
CA LEU A 47 -5.06 16.28 -24.71
C LEU A 47 -4.06 15.90 -23.59
N ALA A 48 -3.17 16.82 -23.21
CA ALA A 48 -2.18 16.62 -22.16
C ALA A 48 -2.83 16.48 -20.77
N ALA A 49 -3.90 17.25 -20.48
CA ALA A 49 -4.61 17.15 -19.22
C ALA A 49 -5.40 15.85 -19.08
N ASN A 50 -6.00 15.38 -20.17
CA ASN A 50 -6.71 14.09 -20.17
C ASN A 50 -5.72 12.93 -19.98
N ALA A 51 -4.61 12.91 -20.70
CA ALA A 51 -3.57 11.89 -20.53
C ALA A 51 -2.99 11.89 -19.11
N TYR A 52 -2.85 13.07 -18.51
CA TYR A 52 -2.42 13.22 -17.12
C TYR A 52 -3.44 12.67 -16.11
N ARG A 53 -4.73 13.00 -16.27
CA ARG A 53 -5.82 12.48 -15.42
C ARG A 53 -5.94 10.96 -15.51
N ASP A 54 -5.78 10.39 -16.70
CA ASP A 54 -5.80 8.94 -16.89
C ASP A 54 -4.61 8.27 -16.19
N ALA A 55 -3.40 8.80 -16.39
CA ALA A 55 -2.19 8.31 -15.71
C ALA A 55 -2.32 8.42 -14.19
N HIS A 56 -2.90 9.52 -13.69
CA HIS A 56 -3.18 9.71 -12.27
C HIS A 56 -4.13 8.66 -11.72
N ARG A 57 -5.30 8.48 -12.36
CA ARG A 57 -6.30 7.50 -11.93
C ARG A 57 -5.69 6.11 -11.85
N LEU A 58 -4.88 5.75 -12.84
CA LEU A 58 -4.17 4.46 -12.87
C LEU A 58 -3.19 4.33 -11.69
N TRP A 59 -2.35 5.34 -11.47
CA TRP A 59 -1.36 5.33 -10.40
C TRP A 59 -1.99 5.33 -9.01
N SER A 60 -3.01 6.16 -8.76
CA SER A 60 -3.69 6.21 -7.45
C SER A 60 -4.41 4.90 -7.16
N THR A 61 -5.09 4.31 -8.15
CA THR A 61 -5.75 3.01 -8.01
C THR A 61 -4.72 1.91 -7.74
N GLY A 62 -3.68 1.80 -8.56
CA GLY A 62 -2.64 0.78 -8.40
C GLY A 62 -1.86 0.90 -7.09
N ALA A 63 -1.56 2.12 -6.65
CA ALA A 63 -0.87 2.33 -5.37
C ALA A 63 -1.73 1.91 -4.18
N ARG A 64 -3.05 2.18 -4.21
CA ARG A 64 -3.99 1.71 -3.19
C ARG A 64 -4.12 0.19 -3.21
N GLU A 65 -4.32 -0.41 -4.38
CA GLU A 65 -4.42 -1.87 -4.52
C GLU A 65 -3.15 -2.57 -4.03
N PHE A 66 -1.98 -2.04 -4.37
CA PHE A 66 -0.71 -2.59 -3.90
C PHE A 66 -0.54 -2.48 -2.39
N ALA A 67 -0.89 -1.32 -1.80
CA ALA A 67 -0.83 -1.14 -0.35
C ALA A 67 -1.79 -2.07 0.40
N THR A 68 -3.04 -2.21 -0.08
CA THR A 68 -4.03 -3.15 0.49
C THR A 68 -3.55 -4.59 0.37
N GLY A 69 -3.09 -5.01 -0.81
CA GLY A 69 -2.62 -6.39 -1.00
C GLY A 69 -1.40 -6.72 -0.13
N LEU A 70 -0.52 -5.74 0.11
CA LEU A 70 0.62 -5.92 1.01
C LEU A 70 0.19 -6.02 2.48
N ALA A 71 -0.81 -5.24 2.89
CA ALA A 71 -1.40 -5.33 4.23
C ALA A 71 -2.06 -6.71 4.45
N ASP A 72 -2.83 -7.20 3.48
CA ASP A 72 -3.46 -8.53 3.54
C ASP A 72 -2.41 -9.66 3.70
N ILE A 73 -1.29 -9.55 2.99
CA ILE A 73 -0.16 -10.49 3.13
C ILE A 73 0.46 -10.39 4.52
N SER A 74 0.62 -9.17 5.06
CA SER A 74 1.18 -8.95 6.40
C SER A 74 0.29 -9.58 7.47
N ASP A 75 -1.02 -9.34 7.43
CA ASP A 75 -1.99 -9.90 8.37
C ASP A 75 -2.02 -11.43 8.32
N ALA A 76 -2.00 -12.01 7.11
CA ALA A 76 -1.97 -13.45 6.92
C ALA A 76 -0.67 -14.06 7.49
N ALA A 77 0.46 -13.41 7.29
CA ALA A 77 1.74 -13.83 7.84
C ALA A 77 1.75 -13.72 9.37
N HIS A 78 1.35 -12.58 9.93
CA HIS A 78 1.25 -12.35 11.38
C HIS A 78 0.38 -13.41 12.07
N THR A 79 -0.77 -13.72 11.49
CA THR A 79 -1.69 -14.75 12.00
C THR A 79 -1.03 -16.14 12.01
N ARG A 80 -0.35 -16.53 10.93
CA ARG A 80 0.32 -17.83 10.81
C ARG A 80 1.44 -17.99 11.84
N TYR A 81 2.32 -17.00 11.97
CA TYR A 81 3.43 -17.06 12.92
C TYR A 81 2.95 -17.04 14.37
N THR A 82 1.99 -16.19 14.71
CA THR A 82 1.43 -16.11 16.07
C THR A 82 0.75 -17.42 16.45
N THR A 83 -0.02 -18.01 15.53
CA THR A 83 -0.66 -19.32 15.76
C THR A 83 0.37 -20.42 15.98
N ALA A 84 1.41 -20.49 15.15
CA ALA A 84 2.47 -21.48 15.30
C ALA A 84 3.20 -21.34 16.64
N ALA A 85 3.53 -20.11 17.06
CA ALA A 85 4.15 -19.84 18.34
C ALA A 85 3.28 -20.27 19.53
N GLN A 86 1.96 -19.98 19.48
CA GLN A 86 1.02 -20.39 20.52
C GLN A 86 0.88 -21.92 20.61
N VAL A 87 0.82 -22.61 19.47
CA VAL A 87 0.75 -24.08 19.45
C VAL A 87 2.02 -24.68 20.04
N ASN A 88 3.20 -24.20 19.64
CA ASN A 88 4.47 -24.67 20.17
C ASN A 88 4.58 -24.44 21.67
N LYS A 89 4.13 -23.28 22.17
CA LYS A 89 4.07 -22.98 23.61
C LYS A 89 3.17 -23.96 24.36
N LYS A 90 1.96 -24.23 23.86
CA LYS A 90 1.04 -25.21 24.47
C LYS A 90 1.63 -26.63 24.51
N MET A 91 2.34 -27.03 23.46
CA MET A 91 3.02 -28.33 23.43
C MET A 91 4.16 -28.42 24.45
N LEU A 92 4.92 -27.33 24.63
CA LEU A 92 5.99 -27.25 25.64
C LEU A 92 5.47 -27.19 27.08
N GLU A 93 4.31 -26.58 27.31
CA GLU A 93 3.69 -26.49 28.65
C GLU A 93 2.87 -27.73 29.03
N GLY A 94 2.46 -28.54 28.04
CA GLY A 94 1.65 -29.74 28.21
C GLY A 94 2.40 -31.07 28.13
N GLY A 95 3.72 -31.04 27.90
CA GLY A 95 4.62 -32.20 27.92
C GLY A 95 5.58 -32.14 29.10
#